data_AF-A0A962ALA2-F1
#
_entry.id   AF-A0A962ALA2-F1
#
_cell.length_a   1.000
_cell.length_b   1.000
_cell.length_c   1.000
_cell.angle_alpha   90.00
_cell.angle_beta   90.00
_cell.angle_gamma   90.00
#
_symmetry.space_group_name_H-M   'P 1'
#
loop_
_entity.id
_entity.type
_entity.pdbx_description
1 polymer ?
#
loop_
_entity_poly.entity_id
_entity_poly.type
_entity_poly.pdbx_seq_one_letter_code
_entity_poly.pdbx_strand_id
1 'polypeptide(L)'
;MTQIAVVEQTRSGRIDEPRLAWALAHPESFPLDVNRAPRDMLLRVPGLGARAVDRIIAARRHAAIRLVDLDRLTGATRRIGPFVATADWRPSGDADPVAIQAPEKMRQLDLFAAAQA
;
A
#
# COMPACT_ATOMS: atom_id res chain seq x y z
N MET A 1 4.26 -42.92 -17.95
CA MET A 1 5.34 -42.25 -17.21
C MET A 1 4.93 -40.81 -16.99
N THR A 2 4.66 -40.49 -15.74
CA THR A 2 4.19 -39.21 -15.19
C THR A 2 5.37 -38.27 -14.97
N GLN A 3 5.28 -37.01 -15.38
CA GLN A 3 5.45 -35.89 -14.45
C GLN A 3 5.13 -34.54 -15.10
N ILE A 4 4.06 -33.95 -14.58
CA ILE A 4 3.70 -32.54 -14.66
C ILE A 4 4.76 -31.78 -13.84
N ALA A 5 5.43 -30.81 -14.47
CA ALA A 5 6.36 -29.92 -13.78
C ALA A 5 5.55 -28.99 -12.86
N VAL A 6 5.63 -29.25 -11.55
CA VAL A 6 5.07 -28.44 -10.48
C VAL A 6 6.10 -27.37 -10.09
N VAL A 7 5.70 -26.10 -10.27
CA VAL A 7 6.02 -24.91 -9.46
C VAL A 7 7.49 -24.59 -9.19
N GLU A 8 7.99 -23.55 -9.84
CA GLU A 8 9.01 -22.64 -9.28
C GLU A 8 8.46 -21.21 -9.38
N GLN A 9 7.66 -20.84 -8.39
CA GLN A 9 7.10 -19.51 -8.24
C GLN A 9 8.18 -18.59 -7.67
N THR A 10 8.97 -17.99 -8.56
CA THR A 10 9.99 -17.02 -8.19
C THR A 10 9.32 -15.79 -7.55
N ARG A 11 9.32 -15.74 -6.21
CA ARG A 11 8.83 -14.63 -5.38
C ARG A 11 9.75 -13.40 -5.50
N SER A 12 9.90 -12.84 -6.70
CA SER A 12 10.71 -11.64 -6.94
C SER A 12 10.11 -10.79 -8.06
N GLY A 13 9.13 -9.96 -7.73
CA GLY A 13 8.45 -9.06 -8.65
C GLY A 13 7.56 -8.06 -7.89
N ARG A 14 8.16 -6.96 -7.43
CA ARG A 14 7.61 -6.00 -6.45
C ARG A 14 6.51 -5.06 -7.01
N ILE A 15 5.81 -5.49 -8.06
CA ILE A 15 4.82 -4.71 -8.85
C ILE A 15 3.48 -5.43 -9.06
N ASP A 16 3.35 -6.69 -8.66
CA ASP A 16 2.18 -7.53 -8.98
C ASP A 16 1.10 -7.57 -7.88
N GLU A 17 0.92 -6.49 -7.12
CA GLU A 17 -0.27 -6.38 -6.26
C GLU A 17 -1.42 -5.75 -7.06
N PRO A 18 -2.51 -6.49 -7.39
CA PRO A 18 -3.58 -5.98 -8.26
C PRO A 18 -4.27 -4.73 -7.73
N ARG A 19 -4.23 -4.49 -6.41
CA ARG A 19 -4.70 -3.26 -5.77
C ARG A 19 -3.74 -2.09 -5.94
N LEU A 20 -2.43 -2.37 -5.93
CA LEU A 20 -1.40 -1.38 -6.16
C LEU A 20 -1.38 -0.94 -7.63
N ALA A 21 -1.47 -1.87 -8.57
CA ALA A 21 -1.57 -1.57 -9.99
C ALA A 21 -2.77 -0.65 -10.30
N TRP A 22 -3.93 -0.92 -9.69
CA TRP A 22 -5.10 -0.05 -9.81
C TRP A 22 -4.84 1.32 -9.18
N ALA A 23 -4.22 1.38 -8.01
CA ALA A 23 -3.96 2.64 -7.33
C ALA A 23 -3.01 3.56 -8.12
N LEU A 24 -2.01 2.97 -8.80
CA LEU A 24 -1.09 3.67 -9.69
C LEU A 24 -1.73 4.09 -11.03
N ALA A 25 -2.70 3.32 -11.52
CA ALA A 25 -3.45 3.63 -12.73
C ALA A 25 -4.49 4.76 -12.52
N HIS A 26 -4.88 5.02 -11.28
CA HIS A 26 -5.91 6.00 -10.91
C HIS A 26 -5.44 7.02 -9.87
N PRO A 27 -4.34 7.76 -10.11
CA PRO A 27 -3.84 8.78 -9.17
C PRO A 27 -4.87 9.89 -8.92
N GLU A 28 -5.77 10.17 -9.86
CA GLU A 28 -6.85 11.14 -9.73
C GLU A 28 -7.88 10.79 -8.63
N SER A 29 -7.95 9.52 -8.26
CA SER A 29 -8.84 9.05 -7.19
C SER A 29 -8.23 9.25 -5.79
N PHE A 30 -6.96 9.65 -5.69
CA PHE A 30 -6.25 9.81 -4.44
C PHE A 30 -5.93 11.28 -4.16
N PRO A 31 -5.87 11.69 -2.87
CA PRO A 31 -6.07 10.86 -1.68
C PRO A 31 -7.54 10.59 -1.35
N LEU A 32 -7.85 9.36 -0.91
CA LEU A 32 -9.21 9.01 -0.48
C LEU A 32 -9.48 9.47 0.96
N ASP A 33 -10.48 10.33 1.15
CA ASP A 33 -10.92 10.74 2.49
C ASP A 33 -11.56 9.55 3.23
N VAL A 34 -10.90 9.05 4.29
CA VAL A 34 -11.38 7.89 5.07
C VAL A 34 -12.73 8.14 5.74
N ASN A 35 -13.07 9.40 6.01
CA ASN A 35 -14.32 9.77 6.65
C ASN A 35 -15.50 9.80 5.67
N ARG A 36 -15.24 9.90 4.36
CA ARG A 36 -16.28 10.04 3.32
C ARG A 36 -16.29 8.90 2.30
N ALA A 37 -15.14 8.29 2.02
CA ALA A 37 -14.99 7.31 0.94
C ALA A 37 -15.90 6.09 1.13
N PRO A 38 -16.50 5.54 0.06
CA PRO A 38 -17.28 4.33 0.16
C PRO A 38 -16.38 3.11 0.44
N ARG A 39 -16.99 2.04 0.96
CA ARG A 39 -16.29 0.80 1.35
C ARG A 39 -15.43 0.23 0.22
N ASP A 40 -15.98 0.21 -0.98
CA ASP A 40 -15.33 -0.41 -2.14
C ASP A 40 -14.08 0.36 -2.58
N MET A 41 -14.06 1.68 -2.38
CA MET A 41 -12.88 2.50 -2.65
C MET A 41 -11.81 2.30 -1.59
N LEU A 42 -12.19 2.17 -0.31
CA LEU A 42 -11.25 1.85 0.76
C LEU A 42 -10.60 0.48 0.55
N LEU A 43 -11.33 -0.52 0.06
CA LEU A 43 -10.77 -1.85 -0.25
C LEU A 43 -9.73 -1.83 -1.38
N ARG A 44 -9.74 -0.81 -2.24
CA ARG A 44 -8.76 -0.63 -3.32
C ARG A 44 -7.43 -0.07 -2.80
N VAL A 45 -7.40 0.50 -1.60
CA VAL A 45 -6.18 1.04 -1.00
C VAL A 45 -5.19 -0.10 -0.69
N PRO A 46 -3.96 -0.06 -1.23
CA PRO A 46 -2.94 -1.06 -0.93
C PRO A 46 -2.61 -1.05 0.57
N GLY A 47 -2.53 -2.24 1.18
CA GLY A 47 -2.28 -2.36 2.63
C GLY A 47 -3.51 -2.17 3.52
N LEU A 48 -4.70 -1.87 2.97
CA LEU A 48 -5.94 -1.85 3.73
C LEU A 48 -6.70 -3.18 3.57
N GLY A 49 -6.89 -3.90 4.69
CA GLY A 49 -7.63 -5.16 4.70
C GLY A 49 -9.13 -4.96 4.95
N ALA A 50 -9.97 -5.94 4.56
CA ALA A 50 -11.42 -5.85 4.76
C ALA A 50 -11.82 -5.59 6.22
N ARG A 51 -11.18 -6.25 7.18
CA ARG A 51 -11.40 -6.01 8.61
C ARG A 51 -11.06 -4.58 9.03
N ALA A 52 -9.98 -4.02 8.50
CA ALA A 52 -9.57 -2.65 8.80
C ALA A 52 -10.57 -1.64 8.20
N VAL A 53 -11.04 -1.89 6.97
CA VAL A 53 -12.10 -1.09 6.33
C VAL A 53 -13.39 -1.12 7.14
N ASP A 54 -13.82 -2.30 7.59
CA ASP A 54 -15.03 -2.42 8.40
C ASP A 54 -14.91 -1.66 9.73
N ARG A 55 -13.73 -1.70 10.36
CA ARG A 55 -13.44 -0.90 11.56
C ARG A 55 -13.44 0.60 11.28
N ILE A 56 -12.88 1.05 10.16
CA ILE A 56 -12.91 2.47 9.74
C ILE A 56 -14.34 2.94 9.53
N ILE A 57 -15.16 2.16 8.82
CA ILE A 57 -16.56 2.50 8.58
C ILE A 57 -17.35 2.54 9.88
N ALA A 58 -17.08 1.61 10.81
CA ALA A 58 -17.70 1.64 12.13
C ALA A 58 -17.26 2.87 12.93
N ALA A 59 -15.96 3.17 12.98
CA ALA A 59 -15.39 4.26 13.76
C ALA A 59 -15.86 5.64 13.29
N ARG A 60 -15.91 5.89 11.97
CA ARG A 60 -16.32 7.19 11.42
C ARG A 60 -17.79 7.55 11.66
N ARG A 61 -18.63 6.57 12.04
CA ARG A 61 -20.00 6.84 12.49
C ARG A 61 -20.07 7.49 13.87
N HIS A 62 -19.02 7.32 14.68
CA HIS A 62 -18.97 7.82 16.05
C HIS A 62 -18.11 9.07 16.17
N ALA A 63 -16.98 9.14 15.47
CA ALA A 63 -16.08 10.29 15.47
C ALA A 63 -15.29 10.40 14.17
N ALA A 64 -14.91 11.62 13.79
CA ALA A 64 -14.03 11.82 12.64
C ALA A 64 -12.66 11.15 12.90
N ILE A 65 -12.26 10.27 11.99
CA ILE A 65 -11.00 9.52 12.06
C ILE A 65 -9.85 10.47 11.75
N ARG A 66 -8.91 10.51 12.70
CA ARG A 66 -7.61 11.19 12.59
C ARG A 66 -6.51 10.22 12.18
N LEU A 67 -5.33 10.76 11.85
CA LEU A 67 -4.16 9.93 11.51
C LEU A 67 -3.80 8.95 12.64
N VAL A 68 -3.88 9.39 13.89
CA VAL A 68 -3.61 8.54 15.07
C VAL A 68 -4.61 7.39 15.21
N ASP A 69 -5.88 7.64 14.89
CA ASP A 69 -6.92 6.61 14.96
C ASP A 69 -6.73 5.62 13.82
N LEU A 70 -6.39 6.10 12.63
CA LEU A 70 -6.07 5.27 11.48
C LEU A 70 -4.89 4.34 11.77
N ASP A 71 -3.86 4.81 12.48
CA ASP A 71 -2.73 3.99 12.91
C ASP A 71 -3.15 2.90 13.89
N ARG A 72 -3.98 3.23 14.88
CA ARG A 72 -4.55 2.25 15.83
C ARG A 72 -5.45 1.21 15.17
N LEU A 73 -6.12 1.59 14.08
CA LEU A 73 -7.05 0.71 13.35
C LEU A 73 -6.33 -0.23 12.39
N THR A 74 -5.26 0.22 11.75
CA THR A 74 -4.60 -0.47 10.63
C THR A 74 -3.20 -0.99 10.94
N GLY A 75 -2.44 -0.33 11.82
CA GLY A 75 -1.04 -0.60 12.11
C GLY A 75 -0.10 -0.39 10.90
N ALA A 76 -0.59 0.19 9.81
CA ALA A 76 0.10 0.24 8.53
C ALA A 76 0.08 1.64 7.90
N THR A 77 -0.02 2.69 8.72
CA THR A 77 -0.15 4.10 8.30
C THR A 77 0.93 4.52 7.29
N ARG A 78 2.17 4.02 7.44
CA ARG A 78 3.27 4.31 6.51
C ARG A 78 3.05 3.77 5.10
N ARG A 79 2.30 2.67 4.94
CA ARG A 79 1.97 2.05 3.65
C ARG A 79 0.70 2.63 3.04
N ILE A 80 -0.31 2.92 3.87
CA ILE A 80 -1.62 3.45 3.40
C ILE A 80 -1.66 4.98 3.28
N GLY A 81 -0.85 5.70 4.05
CA GLY A 81 -0.86 7.16 4.14
C GLY A 81 -0.91 7.89 2.80
N PRO A 82 -0.08 7.54 1.80
CA PRO A 82 -0.08 8.23 0.50
C PRO A 82 -1.40 8.17 -0.25
N PHE A 83 -2.20 7.14 0.04
CA PHE A 83 -3.46 6.86 -0.63
C PHE A 83 -4.67 7.40 0.14
N VAL A 84 -4.51 7.94 1.35
CA VAL A 84 -5.65 8.31 2.20
C VAL A 84 -5.52 9.70 2.78
N ALA A 85 -6.64 10.33 3.06
CA ALA A 85 -6.74 11.57 3.82
C ALA A 85 -7.57 11.33 5.07
N THR A 86 -7.19 11.97 6.17
CA THR A 86 -7.90 11.93 7.46
C THR A 86 -8.33 13.35 7.84
N ALA A 87 -9.06 13.49 8.95
CA ALA A 87 -9.58 14.79 9.38
C ALA A 87 -8.49 15.84 9.66
N ASP A 88 -7.31 15.39 10.10
CA ASP A 88 -6.19 16.24 10.53
C ASP A 88 -4.91 16.03 9.70
N TRP A 89 -4.92 15.12 8.72
CA TRP A 89 -3.76 14.84 7.89
C TRP A 89 -4.16 14.60 6.43
N ARG A 90 -3.40 15.22 5.52
CA ARG A 90 -3.44 14.96 4.08
C ARG A 90 -2.01 14.77 3.58
N PRO A 91 -1.77 13.87 2.62
CA PRO A 91 -0.49 13.78 1.95
C PRO A 91 -0.24 15.12 1.23
N SER A 92 0.84 15.81 1.61
CA SER A 92 1.38 16.93 0.83
C SER A 92 1.78 16.39 -0.55
N GLY A 93 1.62 17.18 -1.62
CA GLY A 93 1.71 16.72 -3.02
C GLY A 93 2.99 15.97 -3.43
N ASP A 94 4.03 15.95 -2.58
CA ASP A 94 5.26 15.18 -2.74
C ASP A 94 5.19 13.74 -2.22
N ALA A 95 4.10 13.35 -1.55
CA ALA A 95 3.80 11.97 -1.20
C ALA A 95 3.33 11.23 -2.45
N ASP A 96 4.20 11.19 -3.45
CA ASP A 96 4.03 10.41 -4.65
C ASP A 96 3.84 8.95 -4.24
N PRO A 97 2.67 8.33 -4.49
CA PRO A 97 2.44 6.94 -4.16
C PRO A 97 3.45 6.01 -4.85
N VAL A 98 4.07 6.48 -5.95
CA VAL A 98 5.17 5.84 -6.66
C VAL A 98 6.48 5.93 -5.87
N ALA A 99 6.79 7.04 -5.19
CA ALA A 99 8.06 7.23 -4.48
C ALA A 99 8.26 6.27 -3.30
N ILE A 100 7.17 5.75 -2.71
CA ILE A 100 7.24 4.79 -1.59
C ILE A 100 7.63 3.38 -2.09
N GLN A 101 7.65 3.18 -3.40
CA GLN A 101 8.30 2.05 -4.04
C GLN A 101 9.81 2.19 -4.24
N ALA A 102 10.48 3.28 -3.87
CA ALA A 102 11.94 3.25 -3.82
C ALA A 102 12.38 2.74 -2.43
N PRO A 103 12.70 1.44 -2.23
CA PRO A 103 13.57 1.11 -1.12
C PRO A 103 14.89 1.85 -1.39
N GLU A 104 15.18 2.84 -0.56
CA GLU A 104 16.48 3.49 -0.45
C GLU A 104 17.49 2.49 0.14
N LYS A 105 17.75 1.37 -0.57
CA LYS A 105 18.88 0.44 -0.48
C LYS A 105 18.51 -0.89 -1.13
N MET A 106 18.84 -1.01 -2.40
CA MET A 106 19.53 -2.18 -2.93
C MET A 106 20.34 -1.72 -4.14
N ARG A 107 21.32 -0.83 -3.89
CA ARG A 107 22.63 -1.02 -4.51
C ARG A 107 23.14 -2.33 -3.95
N GLN A 108 22.69 -3.44 -4.55
CA GLN A 108 23.42 -4.68 -4.41
C GLN A 108 24.76 -4.38 -5.07
N LEU A 109 25.73 -3.97 -4.25
CA LEU A 109 27.13 -3.94 -4.63
C LEU A 109 27.39 -5.27 -5.30
N ASP A 110 27.95 -5.21 -6.50
CA ASP A 110 28.40 -6.34 -7.28
C ASP A 110 29.29 -7.25 -6.40
N LEU A 111 28.68 -8.20 -5.69
CA LEU A 111 29.39 -9.13 -4.80
C LEU A 111 30.18 -10.18 -5.61
N PHE A 112 30.09 -10.12 -6.95
CA PHE A 112 30.77 -11.03 -7.88
C PHE A 112 31.81 -10.36 -8.79
N ALA A 113 32.08 -9.05 -8.66
CA ALA A 113 33.06 -8.37 -9.51
C ALA A 113 34.54 -8.53 -9.05
N ALA A 114 34.82 -9.29 -8.00
CA ALA A 114 36.19 -9.38 -7.43
C ALA A 114 36.67 -10.83 -7.17
N ALA A 115 36.34 -11.77 -8.06
CA ALA A 115 36.94 -13.11 -8.04
C ALA A 115 37.36 -13.55 -9.44
N GLN A 116 38.16 -12.72 -10.11
CA GLN A 116 39.05 -13.15 -11.20
C GLN A 116 40.35 -12.37 -11.10
N ALA A 117 41.31 -12.94 -10.36
CA ALA A 117 42.74 -12.71 -10.47
C ALA A 117 43.46 -13.97 -10.01
#